data_AF-C7NUB8-F1
#
_entry.id   AF-C7NUB8-F1
#
_cell.length_a   1.000
_cell.length_b   1.000
_cell.length_c   1.000
_cell.angle_alpha   90.00
_cell.angle_beta   90.00
_cell.angle_gamma   90.00
#
_symmetry.space_group_name_H-M   'P 1'
#
loop_
_entity.id
_entity.type
_entity.pdbx_description
1 polymer ?
#
loop_
_entity_poly.entity_id
_entity_poly.type
_entity_poly.pdbx_seq_one_letter_code
_entity_poly.pdbx_strand_id
1 'polypeptide(L)'
;MGKPGPNPEVVAEDVLEVFRDRADDSEPLTAPEISDDLNCSRRTVLDRLHELAERGHITSKKVGGRSRVWWISDDNVSAHDFPVDDPLFSGEPLLSPDDPVDETEIDDVLYSEG
;
A
#
# COMPACT_ATOMS: atom_id res chain seq x y z
N MET A 1 -20.61 -19.44 24.05
CA MET A 1 -20.83 -18.33 23.10
C MET A 1 -21.11 -18.94 21.75
N GLY A 2 -22.32 -18.73 21.21
CA GLY A 2 -22.68 -19.22 19.88
C GLY A 2 -21.86 -18.48 18.83
N LYS A 3 -21.31 -19.22 17.87
CA LYS A 3 -20.65 -18.64 16.70
C LYS A 3 -21.68 -17.74 15.99
N PRO A 4 -21.35 -16.49 15.63
CA PRO A 4 -22.25 -15.66 14.84
C PRO A 4 -22.69 -16.44 13.60
N GLY A 5 -24.00 -16.44 13.33
CA GLY A 5 -24.54 -17.05 12.13
C GLY A 5 -23.99 -16.36 10.87
N PRO A 6 -24.06 -17.02 9.70
CA PRO A 6 -23.59 -16.43 8.44
C PRO A 6 -24.26 -15.06 8.23
N ASN A 7 -23.43 -14.00 8.20
CA ASN A 7 -23.89 -12.64 7.93
C ASN A 7 -24.45 -12.61 6.50
N PRO A 8 -25.73 -12.26 6.29
CA PRO A 8 -26.32 -12.23 4.96
C PRO A 8 -25.64 -11.10 4.18
N GLU A 9 -24.88 -11.49 3.17
CA GLU A 9 -24.33 -10.61 2.13
C GLU A 9 -23.40 -9.51 2.63
N VAL A 10 -22.17 -9.89 3.00
CA VAL A 10 -21.05 -8.93 3.03
C VAL A 10 -21.04 -8.13 1.72
N VAL A 11 -21.24 -6.82 1.81
CA VAL A 11 -21.19 -5.90 0.68
C VAL A 11 -19.80 -5.32 0.52
N ALA A 12 -19.55 -4.68 -0.63
CA ALA A 12 -18.26 -4.05 -0.91
C ALA A 12 -17.92 -2.95 0.12
N GLU A 13 -18.92 -2.24 0.64
CA GLU A 13 -18.70 -1.20 1.66
C GLU A 13 -18.18 -1.79 2.98
N ASP A 14 -18.72 -2.93 3.44
CA ASP A 14 -18.25 -3.59 4.67
C ASP A 14 -16.76 -3.94 4.58
N VAL A 15 -16.31 -4.39 3.39
CA VAL A 15 -14.89 -4.68 3.13
C VAL A 15 -14.06 -3.41 3.14
N LEU A 16 -14.60 -2.29 2.65
CA LEU A 16 -13.93 -0.99 2.64
C LEU A 16 -13.80 -0.41 4.06
N GLU A 17 -14.83 -0.57 4.90
CA GLU A 17 -14.79 -0.14 6.31
C GLU A 17 -13.69 -0.84 7.10
N VAL A 18 -13.39 -2.11 6.81
CA VAL A 18 -12.29 -2.85 7.45
C VAL A 18 -10.92 -2.19 7.22
N PHE A 19 -10.73 -1.52 6.08
CA PHE A 19 -9.50 -0.74 5.85
C PHE A 19 -9.52 0.60 6.59
N ARG A 20 -10.68 1.27 6.65
CA ARG A 20 -10.85 2.60 7.28
C ARG A 20 -10.91 2.59 8.80
N ASP A 21 -11.35 1.50 9.41
CA ASP A 21 -11.44 1.39 10.88
C ASP A 21 -10.06 1.13 11.52
N ARG A 22 -9.05 0.81 10.70
CA ARG A 22 -7.67 0.64 11.15
C ARG A 22 -6.98 1.99 11.31
N ALA A 23 -6.06 2.05 12.27
CA ALA A 23 -5.26 3.26 12.52
C ALA A 23 -4.32 3.62 11.36
N ASP A 24 -3.95 2.64 10.53
CA ASP A 24 -3.11 2.81 9.35
C ASP A 24 -3.92 2.48 8.08
N ASP A 25 -4.50 3.50 7.45
CA ASP A 25 -5.30 3.37 6.22
C ASP A 25 -4.52 2.78 5.04
N SER A 26 -3.19 2.83 5.12
CA SER A 26 -2.25 2.35 4.08
C SER A 26 -1.67 0.96 4.38
N GLU A 27 -2.04 0.32 5.49
CA GLU A 27 -1.54 -1.03 5.79
C GLU A 27 -2.12 -2.06 4.80
N PRO A 28 -1.27 -2.84 4.10
CA PRO A 28 -1.74 -3.82 3.14
C PRO A 28 -2.28 -5.08 3.83
N LEU A 29 -3.51 -5.47 3.50
CA LEU A 29 -4.20 -6.63 4.06
C LEU A 29 -4.35 -7.77 3.05
N THR A 30 -4.47 -8.98 3.55
CA THR A 30 -4.79 -10.17 2.76
C THR A 30 -6.27 -10.56 2.91
N ALA A 31 -6.81 -11.25 1.89
CA ALA A 31 -8.17 -11.77 1.94
C ALA A 31 -8.51 -12.64 3.17
N PRO A 32 -7.62 -13.52 3.69
CA PRO A 32 -7.91 -14.25 4.92
C PRO A 32 -8.07 -13.34 6.14
N GLU A 33 -7.24 -12.30 6.29
CA GLU A 33 -7.34 -11.35 7.43
C GLU A 33 -8.70 -10.66 7.43
N ILE A 34 -9.14 -10.17 6.26
CA ILE A 34 -10.45 -9.51 6.10
C ILE A 34 -11.60 -10.51 6.31
N SER A 35 -11.45 -11.75 5.87
CA SER A 35 -12.48 -12.78 6.06
C SER A 35 -12.67 -13.18 7.52
N ASP A 36 -11.58 -13.18 8.29
CA ASP A 36 -11.59 -13.49 9.70
C ASP A 36 -12.24 -12.34 10.49
N ASP A 37 -11.95 -11.08 10.10
CA ASP A 37 -12.57 -9.86 10.63
C ASP A 37 -14.10 -9.85 10.43
N LEU A 38 -14.53 -10.04 9.18
CA LEU A 38 -15.94 -10.01 8.78
C LEU A 38 -16.70 -11.32 9.05
N ASN A 39 -16.04 -12.33 9.63
CA ASN A 39 -16.60 -13.67 9.88
C ASN A 39 -17.32 -14.27 8.65
N CYS A 40 -16.74 -14.09 7.46
CA CYS A 40 -17.36 -14.48 6.20
C CYS A 40 -16.45 -15.37 5.35
N SER A 41 -16.96 -15.86 4.22
CA SER A 41 -16.17 -16.75 3.38
C SER A 41 -15.08 -15.97 2.64
N ARG A 42 -13.86 -16.52 2.60
CA ARG A 42 -12.75 -15.96 1.80
C ARG A 42 -13.12 -15.72 0.34
N ARG A 43 -13.98 -16.57 -0.23
CA ARG A 43 -14.47 -16.42 -1.61
C ARG A 43 -15.30 -15.14 -1.75
N THR A 44 -16.24 -14.93 -0.84
CA THR A 44 -17.07 -13.71 -0.81
C THR A 44 -16.21 -12.47 -0.69
N VAL A 45 -15.22 -12.48 0.22
CA VAL A 45 -14.27 -11.36 0.37
C VAL A 45 -13.48 -11.12 -0.91
N LEU A 46 -12.95 -12.17 -1.54
CA LEU A 46 -12.21 -12.03 -2.80
C LEU A 46 -13.08 -11.44 -3.92
N ASP A 47 -14.33 -11.89 -4.03
CA ASP A 47 -15.28 -11.35 -5.01
C ASP A 47 -15.51 -9.85 -4.76
N ARG A 48 -15.67 -9.42 -3.50
CA ARG A 48 -15.82 -8.00 -3.12
C ARG A 48 -14.54 -7.18 -3.31
N LEU A 49 -13.37 -7.73 -2.99
CA LEU A 49 -12.08 -7.06 -3.19
C LEU A 49 -11.83 -6.81 -4.68
N HIS A 50 -12.20 -7.76 -5.54
CA HIS A 50 -12.11 -7.58 -6.98
C HIS A 50 -13.05 -6.47 -7.45
N GLU A 51 -14.30 -6.46 -6.98
CA GLU A 51 -15.29 -5.41 -7.27
C GLU A 51 -14.80 -4.02 -6.85
N LEU A 52 -14.22 -3.88 -5.65
CA LEU A 52 -13.66 -2.61 -5.16
C LEU A 52 -12.43 -2.16 -5.96
N ALA A 53 -11.59 -3.09 -6.38
CA ALA A 53 -10.41 -2.78 -7.18
C ALA A 53 -10.78 -2.35 -8.60
N GLU A 54 -11.79 -2.97 -9.19
CA GLU A 54 -12.35 -2.53 -10.48
C GLU A 54 -12.95 -1.11 -10.40
N ARG A 55 -13.50 -0.74 -9.25
CA ARG A 55 -13.99 0.62 -8.97
C ARG A 55 -12.90 1.62 -8.60
N GLY A 56 -11.65 1.16 -8.41
CA GLY A 56 -10.51 1.99 -8.07
C GLY A 56 -10.41 2.37 -6.58
N HIS A 57 -11.30 1.88 -5.71
CA HIS A 57 -11.25 2.21 -4.28
C HIS A 57 -10.05 1.58 -3.56
N ILE A 58 -9.66 0.39 -4.00
CA ILE A 58 -8.51 -0.34 -3.48
C ILE A 58 -7.63 -0.78 -4.62
N THR A 59 -6.37 -1.07 -4.32
CA THR A 59 -5.43 -1.66 -5.26
C THR A 59 -4.88 -2.96 -4.71
N SER A 60 -4.19 -3.73 -5.55
CA SER A 60 -3.69 -5.05 -5.17
C SER A 60 -2.35 -5.38 -5.81
N LYS A 61 -1.57 -6.21 -5.10
CA LYS A 61 -0.29 -6.72 -5.61
C LYS A 61 -0.09 -8.16 -5.20
N LYS A 62 0.37 -8.95 -6.17
CA LYS A 62 0.83 -10.31 -5.93
C LYS A 62 2.18 -10.25 -5.21
N VAL A 63 2.29 -10.88 -4.04
CA VAL A 63 3.48 -10.82 -3.16
C VAL A 63 4.20 -12.17 -3.04
N GLY A 64 3.62 -13.24 -3.58
CA GLY A 64 4.22 -14.58 -3.54
C GLY A 64 3.33 -15.61 -4.21
N GLY A 65 3.72 -16.90 -4.15
CA GLY A 65 3.16 -17.99 -4.96
C GLY A 65 1.66 -17.88 -5.26
N ARG A 66 0.84 -17.79 -4.21
CA ARG A 66 -0.61 -17.55 -4.30
C ARG A 66 -1.12 -16.43 -3.40
N SER A 67 -0.22 -15.60 -2.89
CA SER A 67 -0.56 -14.54 -1.93
C SER A 67 -0.69 -13.20 -2.65
N ARG A 68 -1.74 -12.46 -2.30
CA ARG A 68 -2.02 -11.11 -2.79
C ARG A 68 -2.42 -10.25 -1.60
N VAL A 69 -1.89 -9.04 -1.58
CA VAL A 69 -2.23 -8.01 -0.62
C VAL A 69 -3.04 -6.92 -1.31
N TRP A 70 -3.85 -6.21 -0.51
CA TRP A 70 -4.81 -5.20 -0.91
C TRP A 70 -4.67 -3.99 0.02
N TRP A 71 -4.77 -2.77 -0.50
CA TRP A 71 -4.72 -1.55 0.30
C TRP A 71 -5.55 -0.45 -0.36
N ILE A 72 -5.91 0.60 0.37
CA ILE A 72 -6.65 1.75 -0.18
C ILE A 72 -5.83 2.40 -1.30
N SER A 73 -6.50 2.72 -2.41
CA SER A 73 -5.86 3.44 -3.51
C SER A 73 -5.63 4.90 -3.15
N ASP A 74 -4.41 5.35 -3.40
CA ASP A 74 -3.94 6.72 -3.16
C ASP A 74 -4.63 7.78 -4.04
N ASP A 75 -5.45 7.40 -5.03
CA ASP A 75 -6.29 8.35 -5.77
C ASP A 75 -7.27 9.12 -4.84
N ASN A 76 -7.46 8.63 -3.60
CA ASN A 76 -8.20 9.31 -2.55
C ASN A 76 -7.32 10.19 -1.62
N VAL A 77 -5.99 10.02 -1.59
CA VAL A 77 -5.15 11.05 -0.98
C VAL A 77 -5.20 12.23 -1.93
N SER A 78 -5.84 13.30 -1.49
CA SER A 78 -5.75 14.54 -2.24
C SER A 78 -4.26 14.84 -2.37
N ALA A 79 -3.75 14.97 -3.58
CA ALA A 79 -2.36 15.36 -3.90
C ALA A 79 -1.92 16.71 -3.27
N HIS A 80 -2.71 17.24 -2.34
CA HIS A 80 -2.50 18.39 -1.49
C HIS A 80 -1.68 18.12 -0.22
N ASP A 81 -1.46 16.86 0.18
CA ASP A 81 -0.65 16.59 1.38
C ASP A 81 0.86 16.73 1.12
N PHE A 82 1.27 16.66 -0.16
CA PHE A 82 2.61 17.05 -0.57
C PHE A 82 2.60 18.55 -0.88
N PRO A 83 3.29 19.40 -0.10
CA PRO A 83 3.46 20.78 -0.50
C PRO A 83 4.22 20.79 -1.82
N VAL A 84 3.60 21.36 -2.86
CA VAL A 84 4.21 21.52 -4.20
C VAL A 84 5.52 22.30 -4.17
N ASP A 85 5.76 23.03 -3.07
CA ASP A 85 7.00 23.76 -2.77
C ASP A 85 7.84 23.06 -1.66
N ASP A 86 7.81 21.73 -1.55
CA ASP A 86 8.64 21.03 -0.56
C ASP A 86 10.14 21.26 -0.85
N PRO A 87 10.88 21.91 0.07
CA PRO A 87 12.31 22.19 -0.11
C PRO A 87 13.16 20.91 -0.14
N LEU A 88 12.66 19.74 0.26
CA LEU A 88 13.35 18.45 0.02
C LEU A 88 13.48 18.14 -1.46
N PHE A 89 12.48 18.46 -2.27
CA PHE A 89 12.43 18.13 -3.70
C PHE A 89 12.78 19.32 -4.60
N SER A 90 12.61 20.55 -4.10
CA SER A 90 12.83 21.80 -4.86
C SER A 90 14.02 22.64 -4.39
N GLY A 91 14.63 22.31 -3.24
CA GLY A 91 15.77 23.03 -2.70
C GLY A 91 17.12 22.61 -3.29
N GLU A 92 18.18 23.35 -2.95
CA GLU A 92 19.55 22.86 -3.11
C GLU A 92 19.73 21.57 -2.28
N PRO A 93 20.43 20.55 -2.80
CA PRO A 93 20.62 19.31 -2.07
C PRO A 93 21.28 19.59 -0.72
N LEU A 94 20.62 19.21 0.38
CA LEU A 94 21.16 19.34 1.74
C LEU A 94 22.46 18.55 1.94
N LEU A 95 22.73 17.61 1.04
CA LEU A 95 24.00 16.94 0.86
C LEU A 95 24.72 17.57 -0.35
N SER A 96 25.12 18.83 -0.23
CA SER A 96 26.32 19.27 -0.96
C SER A 96 27.48 18.57 -0.25
N PRO A 97 28.12 17.54 -0.84
CA PRO A 97 29.38 17.09 -0.29
C PRO A 97 30.32 18.31 -0.31
N ASP A 98 30.98 18.59 0.82
CA ASP A 98 31.99 19.66 0.92
C ASP A 98 33.09 19.52 -0.17
N ASP A 99 33.21 18.32 -0.74
CA ASP A 99 34.08 17.97 -1.87
C ASP A 99 33.28 17.15 -2.90
N PRO A 100 32.88 17.72 -4.06
CA PRO A 100 32.22 16.96 -5.10
C PRO A 100 33.21 15.95 -5.68
N VAL A 101 32.90 14.66 -5.54
CA VAL A 101 33.69 13.61 -6.23
C VAL A 101 33.64 13.86 -7.73
N ASP A 102 34.81 14.02 -8.35
CA ASP A 102 34.89 14.18 -9.80
C ASP A 102 34.36 12.91 -10.47
N GLU A 103 33.52 13.08 -11.50
CA GLU A 103 32.87 11.96 -12.20
C GLU A 103 33.88 10.97 -12.78
N THR A 104 35.11 11.41 -13.05
CA THR A 104 36.21 10.58 -13.56
C THR A 104 36.92 9.77 -12.47
N GLU A 105 36.77 10.13 -11.19
CA GLU A 105 37.37 9.42 -10.04
C GLU A 105 36.42 8.36 -9.46
N ILE A 106 35.16 8.33 -9.90
CA ILE A 106 34.16 7.33 -9.49
C ILE A 106 34.61 5.92 -9.93
N ASP A 107 35.20 5.80 -11.14
CA ASP A 107 35.71 4.54 -11.66
C ASP A 107 36.90 4.00 -10.85
N ASP A 108 37.82 4.87 -10.39
CA ASP A 108 38.99 4.47 -9.59
C ASP A 108 38.60 3.97 -8.18
N VAL A 109 37.53 4.51 -7.57
CA VAL A 109 37.03 4.06 -6.26
C VAL A 109 36.23 2.77 -6.36
N LEU A 110 35.48 2.56 -7.45
CA LEU A 110 34.65 1.37 -7.65
C LEU A 110 35.42 0.19 -8.25
N TYR A 111 36.49 0.45 -9.00
CA TYR A 111 37.33 -0.57 -9.64
C TYR A 111 38.77 -0.61 -9.13
N SER A 112 39.09 0.02 -7.99
CA SER A 112 40.35 -0.26 -7.31
C SER A 112 40.41 -1.76 -6.98
N GLU A 113 41.24 -2.51 -7.71
CA GLU A 113 41.55 -3.90 -7.41
C GLU A 113 42.16 -3.96 -6.00
N GLY A 114 41.58 -4.82 -5.14
CA GLY A 114 42.02 -5.02 -3.76
C GLY A 114 43.38 -5.70 -3.61
#